data_AF-A0A2E7M9L0-F1
#
_entry.id   AF-A0A2E7M9L0-F1
#
_cell.length_a   1.000
_cell.length_b   1.000
_cell.length_c   1.000
_cell.angle_alpha   90.00
_cell.angle_beta   90.00
_cell.angle_gamma   90.00
#
_symmetry.space_group_name_H-M   'P 1'
#
loop_
_entity.id
_entity.type
_entity.pdbx_description
1 polymer ?
#
loop_
_entity_poly.entity_id
_entity_poly.type
_entity_poly.pdbx_seq_one_letter_code
_entity_poly.pdbx_strand_id
1 'polypeptide(L)'
;MTNHQRPPLKNQGTLIHWLLGTVVYLVALRYHLDVAGHVDLPADGVASLERSLDVAQLRDFPDRGNAIGRSYWFGVADDYLLAPFLIGVSSLAEVLSRCALFHATVAILGYGIGAAAGSTMIGLAWGLCLATVPDLVGLTGDYPANYRTTHWALGALVCTAWMADSGQSSAARARATCALAVASALAVASHPFGLAALPAGAITCAALGSRPSRRQAIITAVLVLAVIGPYLSINLPGIGETLFGRGTDTRGGIDEVLGATLTGFAGFWGDAKALPGKTITASFLAVGVLLAIFLRSSRPAALFTLLWVLGAPAGHLLAGYEPKPWHLRPVLHLILGLGVVGCSAAAARLPRAAVAGHFSLVVRIGAGVALVWLATRNPITPPAAGATPAQSFGGLASAVLQLANDEPFQYFEAQARCPLNWAAEATLVDMQLRSGDPDAGTAIHGPLIAAIEDLPGLADKTLVDRKKLLRLSNGITIGLYRSDYPQAWLDLFFSYCRPEWEANTSVDIPVFVGGTPSPQGASPCWLEGPCPGDRVGLAP
;
A
#
# COMPACT_ATOMS: atom_id res chain seq x y z
N MET A 1 -13.72 -36.05 -48.61
CA MET A 1 -13.47 -36.06 -47.16
C MET A 1 -12.55 -34.91 -46.83
N THR A 2 -13.10 -33.88 -46.21
CA THR A 2 -12.43 -32.62 -45.88
C THR A 2 -11.48 -32.82 -44.70
N ASN A 3 -10.22 -32.46 -44.89
CA ASN A 3 -9.19 -32.37 -43.86
C ASN A 3 -9.59 -31.27 -42.86
N HIS A 4 -10.21 -31.65 -41.74
CA HIS A 4 -10.33 -30.78 -40.57
C HIS A 4 -8.95 -30.63 -39.91
N GLN A 5 -8.22 -29.60 -40.33
CA GLN A 5 -7.11 -29.07 -39.54
C GLN A 5 -7.67 -28.61 -38.19
N ARG A 6 -7.38 -29.37 -37.12
CA ARG A 6 -7.61 -28.91 -35.76
C ARG A 6 -6.79 -27.63 -35.54
N PRO A 7 -7.36 -26.57 -34.96
CA PRO A 7 -6.61 -25.35 -34.68
C PRO A 7 -5.45 -25.66 -33.71
N PRO A 8 -4.32 -24.95 -33.83
CA PRO A 8 -3.13 -25.23 -33.04
C PRO A 8 -3.39 -25.02 -31.53
N LEU A 9 -3.03 -26.03 -30.74
CA LEU A 9 -3.11 -26.12 -29.27
C LEU A 9 -2.41 -24.98 -28.49
N LYS A 10 -1.74 -24.03 -29.15
CA LYS A 10 -1.09 -22.88 -28.50
C LYS A 10 -2.07 -21.94 -27.80
N ASN A 11 -3.31 -21.83 -28.27
CA ASN A 11 -4.29 -20.90 -27.69
C ASN A 11 -4.94 -21.39 -26.39
N GLN A 12 -4.97 -22.71 -26.15
CA GLN A 12 -5.63 -23.28 -24.96
C GLN A 12 -4.85 -23.01 -23.67
N GLY A 13 -3.50 -23.07 -23.73
CA GLY A 13 -2.65 -22.76 -22.57
C GLY A 13 -2.79 -21.30 -22.12
N THR A 14 -2.79 -20.37 -23.08
CA THR A 14 -2.95 -18.93 -22.79
C THR A 14 -4.31 -18.64 -22.17
N LEU A 15 -5.40 -19.22 -22.70
CA LEU A 15 -6.75 -19.02 -22.16
C LEU A 15 -6.87 -19.50 -20.70
N ILE A 16 -6.29 -20.65 -20.36
CA ILE A 16 -6.30 -21.17 -18.98
C ILE A 16 -5.58 -20.20 -18.03
N HIS A 17 -4.43 -19.65 -18.44
CA HIS A 17 -3.71 -18.69 -17.61
C HIS A 17 -4.49 -17.39 -17.40
N TRP A 18 -5.18 -16.89 -18.43
CA TRP A 18 -6.09 -15.75 -18.30
C TRP A 18 -7.22 -16.05 -17.32
N LEU A 19 -7.94 -17.17 -17.49
CA LEU A 19 -9.05 -17.53 -16.62
C LEU A 19 -8.61 -17.66 -15.16
N LEU A 20 -7.50 -18.37 -14.89
CA LEU A 20 -7.01 -18.57 -13.54
C LEU A 20 -6.49 -17.26 -12.91
N GLY A 21 -5.78 -16.43 -13.67
CA GLY A 21 -5.36 -15.10 -13.22
C GLY A 21 -6.56 -14.21 -12.89
N THR A 22 -7.61 -14.23 -13.72
CA THR A 22 -8.85 -13.51 -13.47
C THR A 22 -9.56 -14.02 -12.22
N VAL A 23 -9.63 -15.34 -11.99
CA VAL A 23 -10.21 -15.90 -10.76
C VAL A 23 -9.46 -15.40 -9.53
N VAL A 24 -8.12 -15.46 -9.53
CA VAL A 24 -7.30 -14.95 -8.42
C VAL A 24 -7.56 -13.46 -8.19
N TYR A 25 -7.63 -12.67 -9.26
CA TYR A 25 -7.91 -11.24 -9.19
C TYR A 25 -9.28 -10.94 -8.58
N LEU A 26 -10.33 -11.61 -9.06
CA LEU A 26 -11.69 -11.39 -8.57
C LEU A 26 -11.84 -11.77 -7.10
N VAL A 27 -11.17 -12.85 -6.67
CA VAL A 27 -11.13 -13.23 -5.25
C VAL A 27 -10.43 -12.14 -4.45
N ALA A 28 -9.24 -11.69 -4.86
CA ALA A 28 -8.50 -10.62 -4.17
C ALA A 28 -9.32 -9.33 -4.11
N LEU A 29 -9.93 -8.94 -5.23
CA LEU A 29 -10.69 -7.70 -5.36
C LEU A 29 -11.83 -7.62 -4.35
N ARG A 30 -12.52 -8.75 -4.08
CA ARG A 30 -13.56 -8.81 -3.05
C ARG A 30 -13.04 -8.38 -1.68
N TYR A 31 -11.88 -8.90 -1.26
CA TYR A 31 -11.31 -8.57 0.06
C TYR A 31 -10.75 -7.14 0.10
N HIS A 32 -10.09 -6.70 -0.98
CA HIS A 32 -9.53 -5.35 -1.06
C HIS A 32 -10.62 -4.26 -1.08
N LEU A 33 -11.75 -4.47 -1.78
CA LEU A 33 -12.86 -3.51 -1.79
C LEU A 33 -13.55 -3.41 -0.42
N ASP A 34 -13.68 -4.53 0.29
CA ASP A 34 -14.25 -4.55 1.63
C ASP A 34 -13.40 -3.70 2.60
N VAL A 35 -12.07 -3.87 2.55
CA VAL A 35 -11.14 -3.07 3.37
C VAL A 35 -11.04 -1.61 2.91
N ALA A 36 -11.16 -1.33 1.60
CA ALA A 36 -11.13 0.05 1.08
C ALA A 36 -12.24 0.94 1.65
N GLY A 37 -13.39 0.35 2.02
CA GLY A 37 -14.44 1.09 2.72
C GLY A 37 -14.02 1.52 4.13
N HIS A 38 -13.06 0.84 4.74
CA HIS A 38 -12.65 0.98 6.13
C HIS A 38 -11.31 1.72 6.31
N VAL A 39 -10.81 2.35 5.24
CA VAL A 39 -9.52 3.06 5.26
C VAL A 39 -9.55 4.20 6.26
N ASP A 40 -8.52 4.26 7.10
CA ASP A 40 -8.21 5.44 7.90
C ASP A 40 -7.21 6.32 7.13
N LEU A 41 -7.47 7.62 7.05
CA LEU A 41 -6.72 8.55 6.20
C LEU A 41 -5.96 9.58 7.04
N PRO A 42 -4.72 9.25 7.48
CA PRO A 42 -3.85 10.23 8.09
C PRO A 42 -3.45 11.31 7.09
N ALA A 43 -3.01 12.47 7.59
CA ALA A 43 -2.61 13.61 6.78
C ALA A 43 -1.61 13.25 5.67
N ASP A 44 -0.55 12.49 5.99
CA ASP A 44 0.42 12.03 4.98
C ASP A 44 -0.23 11.14 3.90
N GLY A 45 -1.24 10.34 4.28
CA GLY A 45 -2.01 9.51 3.37
C GLY A 45 -2.86 10.33 2.42
N VAL A 46 -3.52 11.38 2.94
CA VAL A 46 -4.28 12.33 2.13
C VAL A 46 -3.36 13.05 1.16
N ALA A 47 -2.24 13.61 1.62
CA ALA A 47 -1.28 14.30 0.76
C ALA A 47 -0.75 13.41 -0.39
N SER A 48 -0.60 12.11 -0.13
CA SER A 48 -0.21 11.14 -1.16
C SER A 48 -1.29 10.90 -2.21
N LEU A 49 -2.56 10.83 -1.77
CA LEU A 49 -3.72 10.68 -2.65
C LEU A 49 -4.00 11.95 -3.45
N GLU A 50 -3.94 13.13 -2.83
CA GLU A 50 -4.04 14.44 -3.47
C GLU A 50 -3.02 14.57 -4.60
N ARG A 51 -1.75 14.28 -4.31
CA ARG A 51 -0.70 14.30 -5.31
C ARG A 51 -0.99 13.36 -6.49
N SER A 52 -1.50 12.15 -6.21
CA SER A 52 -1.91 11.21 -7.27
C SER A 52 -3.10 11.74 -8.09
N LEU A 53 -4.04 12.45 -7.46
CA LEU A 53 -5.18 13.09 -8.11
C LEU A 53 -4.74 14.27 -8.97
N ASP A 54 -3.82 15.10 -8.49
CA ASP A 54 -3.28 16.22 -9.25
C ASP A 54 -2.58 15.75 -10.52
N VAL A 55 -1.81 14.65 -10.44
CA VAL A 55 -1.25 14.02 -11.65
C VAL A 55 -2.36 13.51 -12.58
N ALA A 56 -3.39 12.85 -12.04
CA ALA A 56 -4.50 12.31 -12.84
C ALA A 56 -5.31 13.40 -13.55
N GLN A 57 -5.42 14.57 -12.93
CA GLN A 57 -6.14 15.74 -13.42
C GLN A 57 -5.22 16.72 -14.17
N LEU A 58 -3.94 16.38 -14.33
CA LEU A 58 -2.92 17.20 -14.99
C LEU A 58 -2.77 18.61 -14.37
N ARG A 59 -3.02 18.72 -13.06
CA ARG A 59 -2.89 19.96 -12.28
C ARG A 59 -1.46 20.22 -11.84
N ASP A 60 -0.77 19.16 -11.41
CA ASP A 60 0.63 19.22 -10.99
C ASP A 60 1.39 17.95 -11.39
N PHE A 61 2.71 18.09 -11.55
CA PHE A 61 3.64 17.02 -11.91
C PHE A 61 4.78 16.99 -10.90
N PRO A 62 4.54 16.40 -9.73
CA PRO A 62 5.50 16.40 -8.63
C PRO A 62 6.77 15.68 -9.04
N ASP A 63 7.90 16.22 -8.61
CA ASP A 63 9.20 15.58 -8.74
C ASP A 63 9.52 14.70 -7.52
N ARG A 64 8.95 15.01 -6.35
CA ARG A 64 9.14 14.31 -5.06
C ARG A 64 7.82 13.99 -4.33
N GLY A 65 7.82 12.90 -3.58
CA GLY A 65 6.69 12.46 -2.75
C GLY A 65 6.67 13.13 -1.37
N ASN A 66 6.10 12.46 -0.37
CA ASN A 66 6.10 12.97 1.01
C ASN A 66 7.54 13.00 1.58
N ALA A 67 7.82 13.93 2.50
CA ALA A 67 9.09 13.94 3.21
C ALA A 67 9.20 12.75 4.17
N ILE A 68 10.40 12.20 4.30
CA ILE A 68 10.76 11.13 5.22
C ILE A 68 11.89 11.67 6.11
N GLY A 69 11.58 11.97 7.36
CA GLY A 69 12.54 12.66 8.23
C GLY A 69 12.85 14.07 7.70
N ARG A 70 14.12 14.51 7.81
CA ARG A 70 14.54 15.87 7.41
C ARG A 70 15.13 15.96 6.00
N SER A 71 15.71 14.86 5.49
CA SER A 71 16.56 14.90 4.29
C SER A 71 16.14 13.92 3.19
N TYR A 72 15.11 13.10 3.41
CA TYR A 72 14.66 12.10 2.44
C TYR A 72 13.23 12.35 1.98
N TRP A 73 12.90 11.78 0.83
CA TRP A 73 11.58 11.90 0.21
C TRP A 73 11.15 10.55 -0.36
N PHE A 74 9.87 10.22 -0.23
CA PHE A 74 9.28 9.15 -1.04
C PHE A 74 9.43 9.50 -2.52
N GLY A 75 9.57 8.49 -3.37
CA GLY A 75 9.50 8.73 -4.81
C GLY A 75 8.07 8.82 -5.31
N VAL A 76 7.91 9.44 -6.47
CA VAL A 76 6.61 9.74 -7.07
C VAL A 76 6.11 8.69 -8.06
N ALA A 77 6.91 7.65 -8.32
CA ALA A 77 6.60 6.64 -9.33
C ALA A 77 5.22 5.99 -9.09
N ASP A 78 4.86 5.78 -7.83
CA ASP A 78 3.57 5.18 -7.45
C ASP A 78 2.39 6.12 -7.73
N ASP A 79 2.59 7.44 -7.65
CA ASP A 79 1.57 8.44 -7.96
C ASP A 79 1.26 8.47 -9.46
N TYR A 80 2.31 8.48 -10.29
CA TYR A 80 2.17 8.41 -11.75
C TYR A 80 1.55 7.10 -12.24
N LEU A 81 1.77 6.00 -11.52
CA LEU A 81 1.19 4.69 -11.86
C LEU A 81 -0.26 4.55 -11.38
N LEU A 82 -0.61 5.22 -10.28
CA LEU A 82 -1.99 5.26 -9.79
C LEU A 82 -2.86 6.22 -10.60
N ALA A 83 -2.30 7.34 -11.06
CA ALA A 83 -3.03 8.41 -11.74
C ALA A 83 -3.97 7.95 -12.88
N PRO A 84 -3.58 7.02 -13.79
CA PRO A 84 -4.50 6.52 -14.82
C PRO A 84 -5.76 5.83 -14.27
N PHE A 85 -5.71 5.26 -13.07
CA PHE A 85 -6.86 4.64 -12.42
C PHE A 85 -7.79 5.66 -11.75
N LEU A 86 -7.32 6.90 -11.56
CA LEU A 86 -8.05 7.97 -10.89
C LEU A 86 -8.71 8.95 -11.88
N ILE A 87 -8.52 8.78 -13.18
CA ILE A 87 -9.17 9.61 -14.19
C ILE A 87 -10.69 9.47 -14.09
N GLY A 88 -11.37 10.60 -13.89
CA GLY A 88 -12.84 10.66 -13.87
C GLY A 88 -13.50 10.24 -12.55
N VAL A 89 -12.72 10.06 -11.48
CA VAL A 89 -13.29 9.80 -10.14
C VAL A 89 -14.03 11.03 -9.61
N SER A 90 -15.16 10.81 -8.93
CA SER A 90 -16.01 11.91 -8.41
C SER A 90 -16.17 11.90 -6.90
N SER A 91 -15.43 11.04 -6.19
CA SER A 91 -15.42 10.97 -4.72
C SER A 91 -14.19 10.23 -4.22
N LEU A 92 -13.81 10.50 -2.98
CA LEU A 92 -12.76 9.81 -2.26
C LEU A 92 -13.06 8.32 -2.10
N ALA A 93 -14.33 7.95 -1.87
CA ALA A 93 -14.74 6.54 -1.83
C ALA A 93 -14.46 5.82 -3.17
N GLU A 94 -14.65 6.50 -4.30
CA GLU A 94 -14.28 5.96 -5.61
C GLU A 94 -12.76 5.87 -5.74
N VAL A 95 -12.00 6.90 -5.35
CA VAL A 95 -10.52 6.87 -5.33
C VAL A 95 -10.00 5.66 -4.57
N LEU A 96 -10.48 5.42 -3.35
CA LEU A 96 -10.09 4.28 -2.53
C LEU A 96 -10.47 2.95 -3.19
N SER A 97 -11.63 2.87 -3.84
CA SER A 97 -12.05 1.69 -4.60
C SER A 97 -11.14 1.43 -5.81
N ARG A 98 -10.66 2.48 -6.50
CA ARG A 98 -9.70 2.38 -7.61
C ARG A 98 -8.32 1.96 -7.11
N CYS A 99 -7.88 2.46 -5.96
CA CYS A 99 -6.67 1.99 -5.28
C CYS A 99 -6.76 0.49 -4.95
N ALA A 100 -7.92 0.00 -4.53
CA ALA A 100 -8.15 -1.42 -4.24
C ALA A 100 -7.98 -2.31 -5.49
N LEU A 101 -8.45 -1.86 -6.65
CA LEU A 101 -8.25 -2.56 -7.93
C LEU A 101 -6.77 -2.83 -8.22
N PHE A 102 -5.92 -1.85 -7.89
CA PHE A 102 -4.49 -1.94 -8.14
C PHE A 102 -3.77 -2.81 -7.10
N HIS A 103 -4.14 -2.73 -5.82
CA HIS A 103 -3.64 -3.64 -4.79
C HIS A 103 -3.97 -5.11 -5.07
N ALA A 104 -5.18 -5.39 -5.55
CA ALA A 104 -5.62 -6.74 -5.87
C ALA A 104 -4.72 -7.45 -6.92
N THR A 105 -3.95 -6.69 -7.71
CA THR A 105 -2.99 -7.28 -8.66
C THR A 105 -1.82 -8.00 -8.01
N VAL A 106 -1.51 -7.74 -6.72
CA VAL A 106 -0.48 -8.48 -5.95
C VAL A 106 -0.73 -9.97 -5.98
N ALA A 107 -2.00 -10.38 -5.84
CA ALA A 107 -2.40 -11.78 -5.87
C ALA A 107 -2.13 -12.41 -7.26
N ILE A 108 -2.35 -11.66 -8.34
CA ILE A 108 -2.03 -12.10 -9.70
C ILE A 108 -0.52 -12.29 -9.85
N LEU A 109 0.31 -11.41 -9.29
CA LEU A 109 1.77 -11.59 -9.30
C LEU A 109 2.17 -12.86 -8.55
N GLY A 110 1.53 -13.17 -7.41
CA GLY A 110 1.68 -14.46 -6.72
C GLY A 110 1.39 -15.65 -7.63
N TYR A 111 0.26 -15.61 -8.35
CA TYR A 111 -0.05 -16.60 -9.37
C TYR A 111 1.03 -16.71 -10.44
N GLY A 112 1.48 -15.56 -10.95
CA GLY A 112 2.52 -15.43 -11.96
C GLY A 112 3.83 -16.09 -11.56
N ILE A 113 4.23 -16.02 -10.28
CA ILE A 113 5.48 -16.63 -9.78
C ILE A 113 5.46 -18.15 -9.98
N GLY A 114 4.41 -18.82 -9.51
CA GLY A 114 4.31 -20.28 -9.63
C GLY A 114 4.12 -20.73 -11.08
N ALA A 115 3.31 -19.99 -11.85
CA ALA A 115 3.11 -20.26 -13.27
C ALA A 115 4.41 -20.10 -14.08
N ALA A 116 5.18 -19.02 -13.84
CA ALA A 116 6.47 -18.77 -14.46
C ALA A 116 7.53 -19.81 -14.08
N ALA A 117 7.46 -20.35 -12.87
CA ALA A 117 8.34 -21.42 -12.38
C ALA A 117 7.90 -22.83 -12.83
N GLY A 118 6.85 -22.94 -13.67
CA GLY A 118 6.44 -24.19 -14.31
C GLY A 118 5.32 -24.96 -13.61
N SER A 119 4.65 -24.38 -12.61
CA SER A 119 3.52 -25.03 -11.92
C SER A 119 2.32 -24.11 -11.75
N THR A 120 1.35 -24.24 -12.66
CA THR A 120 0.10 -23.47 -12.64
C THR A 120 -0.71 -23.66 -11.36
N MET A 121 -0.75 -24.88 -10.81
CA MET A 121 -1.54 -25.19 -9.61
C MET A 121 -0.91 -24.63 -8.34
N ILE A 122 0.42 -24.65 -8.22
CA ILE A 122 1.11 -24.01 -7.09
C ILE A 122 0.95 -22.49 -7.21
N GLY A 123 1.06 -21.94 -8.43
CA GLY A 123 0.75 -20.53 -8.68
C GLY A 123 -0.67 -20.18 -8.27
N LEU A 124 -1.68 -20.97 -8.67
CA LEU A 124 -3.08 -20.73 -8.29
C LEU A 124 -3.27 -20.73 -6.77
N ALA A 125 -2.72 -21.74 -6.08
CA ALA A 125 -2.80 -21.82 -4.63
C ALA A 125 -2.12 -20.62 -3.95
N TRP A 126 -0.96 -20.19 -4.45
CA TRP A 126 -0.25 -19.05 -3.89
C TRP A 126 -0.95 -17.73 -4.17
N GLY A 127 -1.48 -17.51 -5.38
CA GLY A 127 -2.26 -16.34 -5.71
C GLY A 127 -3.52 -16.21 -4.84
N LEU A 128 -4.25 -17.32 -4.65
CA LEU A 128 -5.42 -17.36 -3.76
C LEU A 128 -5.05 -17.17 -2.28
N CYS A 129 -3.87 -17.65 -1.86
CA CYS A 129 -3.34 -17.36 -0.54
C CYS A 129 -3.13 -15.84 -0.39
N LEU A 130 -2.34 -15.22 -1.28
CA LEU A 130 -2.04 -13.79 -1.24
C LEU A 130 -3.30 -12.91 -1.34
N ALA A 131 -4.33 -13.35 -2.06
CA ALA A 131 -5.61 -12.65 -2.18
C ALA A 131 -6.30 -12.39 -0.83
N THR A 132 -5.87 -13.06 0.24
CA THR A 132 -6.56 -13.08 1.54
C THR A 132 -5.67 -12.93 2.74
N VAL A 133 -4.36 -12.76 2.53
CA VAL A 133 -3.42 -12.50 3.61
C VAL A 133 -3.82 -11.16 4.24
N PRO A 134 -4.22 -11.13 5.52
CA PRO A 134 -4.71 -9.91 6.16
C PRO A 134 -3.72 -8.75 6.04
N ASP A 135 -2.42 -9.01 6.13
CA ASP A 135 -1.39 -7.97 5.96
C ASP A 135 -1.38 -7.33 4.57
N LEU A 136 -1.61 -8.11 3.51
CA LEU A 136 -1.64 -7.59 2.14
C LEU A 136 -2.95 -6.90 1.81
N VAL A 137 -4.06 -7.45 2.30
CA VAL A 137 -5.37 -6.80 2.16
C VAL A 137 -5.39 -5.50 2.97
N GLY A 138 -4.80 -5.52 4.17
CA GLY A 138 -4.64 -4.38 5.08
C GLY A 138 -3.88 -3.22 4.44
N LEU A 139 -2.88 -3.46 3.56
CA LEU A 139 -2.23 -2.38 2.80
C LEU A 139 -3.20 -1.51 1.97
N THR A 140 -4.40 -2.01 1.67
CA THR A 140 -5.45 -1.20 1.02
C THR A 140 -6.14 -0.23 1.96
N GLY A 141 -6.19 -0.56 3.26
CA GLY A 141 -6.75 0.25 4.34
C GLY A 141 -5.72 1.02 5.15
N ASP A 142 -4.46 0.61 5.11
CA ASP A 142 -3.36 1.14 5.92
C ASP A 142 -2.48 2.10 5.10
N TYR A 143 -1.99 3.14 5.76
CA TYR A 143 -0.99 4.03 5.18
C TYR A 143 0.38 3.33 5.03
N PRO A 144 1.08 3.50 3.88
CA PRO A 144 0.66 4.25 2.69
C PRO A 144 -0.26 3.45 1.77
N ALA A 145 -1.42 4.02 1.43
CA ALA A 145 -2.38 3.44 0.48
C ALA A 145 -1.81 3.33 -0.96
N ASN A 146 -0.68 3.98 -1.24
CA ASN A 146 0.07 3.85 -2.48
C ASN A 146 1.39 3.08 -2.32
N TYR A 147 1.65 2.37 -1.22
CA TYR A 147 2.91 1.63 -1.04
C TYR A 147 3.01 0.44 -2.00
N ARG A 148 3.86 0.54 -3.05
CA ARG A 148 3.98 -0.51 -4.10
C ARG A 148 5.27 -1.31 -4.08
N THR A 149 6.16 -1.13 -3.10
CA THR A 149 7.42 -1.88 -3.04
C THR A 149 7.20 -3.41 -3.11
N THR A 150 6.12 -3.92 -2.50
CA THR A 150 5.74 -5.34 -2.56
C THR A 150 5.32 -5.79 -3.97
N HIS A 151 4.59 -4.95 -4.73
CA HIS A 151 4.24 -5.26 -6.13
C HIS A 151 5.51 -5.44 -6.96
N TRP A 152 6.45 -4.51 -6.86
CA TRP A 152 7.69 -4.57 -7.64
C TRP A 152 8.61 -5.71 -7.21
N ALA A 153 8.65 -6.02 -5.93
CA ALA A 153 9.34 -7.20 -5.41
C ALA A 153 8.81 -8.51 -6.03
N LEU A 154 7.49 -8.70 -6.03
CA LEU A 154 6.86 -9.89 -6.61
C LEU A 154 6.96 -9.90 -8.15
N GLY A 155 6.81 -8.73 -8.80
CA GLY A 155 7.00 -8.59 -10.24
C GLY A 155 8.43 -8.94 -10.69
N ALA A 156 9.43 -8.53 -9.91
CA ALA A 156 10.82 -8.91 -10.12
C ALA A 156 10.99 -10.43 -9.98
N LEU A 157 10.37 -11.08 -8.99
CA LEU A 157 10.40 -12.54 -8.87
C LEU A 157 9.79 -13.26 -10.07
N VAL A 158 8.65 -12.79 -10.59
CA VAL A 158 8.08 -13.32 -11.85
C VAL A 158 9.10 -13.23 -12.99
N CYS A 159 9.78 -12.09 -13.13
CA CYS A 159 10.82 -11.90 -14.13
C CYS A 159 12.00 -12.85 -13.93
N THR A 160 12.45 -13.08 -12.69
CA THR A 160 13.53 -14.05 -12.42
C THR A 160 13.15 -15.48 -12.79
N ALA A 161 11.90 -15.89 -12.55
CA ALA A 161 11.40 -17.21 -12.88
C ALA A 161 11.33 -17.41 -14.41
N TRP A 162 10.76 -16.44 -15.15
CA TRP A 162 10.74 -16.49 -16.62
C TRP A 162 12.14 -16.44 -17.25
N MET A 163 13.06 -15.70 -16.63
CA MET A 163 14.46 -15.66 -17.07
C MET A 163 15.15 -17.03 -16.94
N ALA A 164 14.75 -17.83 -15.96
CA ALA A 164 15.31 -19.16 -15.70
C ALA A 164 14.62 -20.30 -16.48
N ASP A 165 13.45 -20.05 -17.07
CA ASP A 165 12.67 -21.07 -17.79
C ASP A 165 13.36 -21.49 -19.10
N SER A 166 13.92 -22.70 -19.11
CA SER A 166 14.58 -23.28 -20.29
C SER A 166 13.63 -23.61 -21.43
N GLY A 167 12.31 -23.66 -21.19
CA GLY A 167 11.29 -23.83 -22.22
C GLY A 167 11.01 -22.57 -23.04
N GLN A 168 11.47 -21.41 -22.57
CA GLN A 168 11.30 -20.13 -23.26
C GLN A 168 12.38 -19.87 -24.31
N SER A 169 12.01 -19.12 -25.35
CA SER A 169 12.98 -18.65 -26.34
C SER A 169 14.01 -17.69 -25.70
N SER A 170 15.21 -17.61 -26.28
CA SER A 170 16.24 -16.65 -25.85
C SER A 170 15.71 -15.21 -25.85
N ALA A 171 14.90 -14.83 -26.84
CA ALA A 171 14.26 -13.53 -26.93
C ALA A 171 13.25 -13.27 -25.80
N ALA A 172 12.48 -14.28 -25.38
CA ALA A 172 11.57 -14.16 -24.24
C ALA A 172 12.34 -13.99 -22.92
N ARG A 173 13.39 -14.79 -22.70
CA ARG A 173 14.25 -14.65 -21.52
C ARG A 173 14.97 -13.32 -21.47
N ALA A 174 15.43 -12.80 -22.61
CA ALA A 174 16.04 -11.48 -22.69
C ALA A 174 15.05 -10.36 -22.31
N ARG A 175 13.79 -10.47 -22.73
CA ARG A 175 12.73 -9.54 -22.28
C ARG A 175 12.49 -9.62 -20.78
N ALA A 176 12.52 -10.82 -20.20
CA ALA A 176 12.43 -11.00 -18.74
C ALA A 176 13.63 -10.38 -18.02
N THR A 177 14.84 -10.48 -18.57
CA THR A 177 16.05 -9.79 -18.06
C THR A 177 15.86 -8.27 -18.07
N CYS A 178 15.35 -7.70 -19.17
CA CYS A 178 15.03 -6.28 -19.25
C CYS A 178 13.95 -5.86 -18.23
N ALA A 179 12.87 -6.65 -18.13
CA ALA A 179 11.77 -6.39 -17.22
C ALA A 179 12.20 -6.46 -15.75
N LEU A 180 13.12 -7.36 -15.39
CA LEU A 180 13.72 -7.43 -14.05
C LEU A 180 14.42 -6.11 -13.69
N ALA A 181 15.22 -5.55 -14.61
CA ALA A 181 15.89 -4.27 -14.36
C ALA A 181 14.91 -3.12 -14.15
N VAL A 182 13.81 -3.07 -14.93
CA VAL A 182 12.76 -2.05 -14.77
C VAL A 182 11.99 -2.24 -13.46
N ALA A 183 11.60 -3.47 -13.12
CA ALA A 183 10.91 -3.77 -11.87
C ALA A 183 11.77 -3.40 -10.65
N SER A 184 13.07 -3.69 -10.70
CA SER A 184 14.02 -3.26 -9.67
C SER A 184 14.13 -1.75 -9.56
N ALA A 185 14.14 -1.00 -10.68
CA ALA A 185 14.17 0.46 -10.65
C ALA A 185 12.88 1.04 -10.05
N LEU A 186 11.73 0.48 -10.39
CA LEU A 186 10.43 0.86 -9.81
C LEU A 186 10.39 0.59 -8.31
N ALA A 187 10.93 -0.54 -7.84
CA ALA A 187 11.03 -0.81 -6.40
C ALA A 187 11.84 0.26 -5.65
N VAL A 188 12.96 0.72 -6.22
CA VAL A 188 13.76 1.82 -5.62
C VAL A 188 12.97 3.12 -5.63
N ALA A 189 12.30 3.43 -6.74
CA ALA A 189 11.55 4.67 -6.89
C ALA A 189 10.24 4.71 -6.07
N SER A 190 9.72 3.57 -5.61
CA SER A 190 8.58 3.54 -4.68
C SER A 190 8.98 3.86 -3.23
N HIS A 191 10.15 3.40 -2.78
CA HIS A 191 10.56 3.55 -1.38
C HIS A 191 12.07 3.48 -1.15
N PRO A 192 12.63 4.21 -0.16
CA PRO A 192 14.03 4.05 0.27
C PRO A 192 14.43 2.61 0.61
N PHE A 193 13.48 1.79 1.07
CA PHE A 193 13.72 0.39 1.42
C PHE A 193 13.76 -0.57 0.22
N GLY A 194 13.37 -0.07 -0.95
CA GLY A 194 13.63 -0.72 -2.22
C GLY A 194 15.04 -0.52 -2.75
N LEU A 195 15.91 0.28 -2.10
CA LEU A 195 17.23 0.65 -2.63
C LEU A 195 18.09 -0.54 -3.07
N ALA A 196 18.04 -1.65 -2.33
CA ALA A 196 18.79 -2.87 -2.64
C ALA A 196 18.28 -3.62 -3.88
N ALA A 197 17.08 -3.32 -4.38
CA ALA A 197 16.46 -3.99 -5.51
C ALA A 197 17.25 -3.81 -6.82
N LEU A 198 17.77 -2.60 -7.06
CA LEU A 198 18.51 -2.29 -8.28
C LEU A 198 19.85 -3.02 -8.37
N PRO A 199 20.77 -2.96 -7.38
CA PRO A 199 22.00 -3.73 -7.44
C PRO A 199 21.72 -5.24 -7.49
N ALA A 200 20.72 -5.74 -6.74
CA ALA A 200 20.31 -7.14 -6.81
C ALA A 200 19.86 -7.54 -8.22
N GLY A 201 19.03 -6.72 -8.86
CA GLY A 201 18.54 -6.91 -10.22
C GLY A 201 19.67 -6.87 -11.25
N ALA A 202 20.53 -5.85 -11.18
CA ALA A 202 21.66 -5.67 -12.09
C ALA A 202 22.64 -6.84 -12.04
N ILE A 203 23.04 -7.28 -10.84
CA ILE A 203 23.94 -8.42 -10.65
C ILE A 203 23.30 -9.71 -11.17
N THR A 204 22.01 -9.93 -10.88
CA THR A 204 21.29 -11.12 -11.35
C THR A 204 21.18 -11.14 -12.88
N CYS A 205 20.85 -9.99 -13.50
CA CYS A 205 20.83 -9.83 -14.96
C CYS A 205 22.20 -10.09 -15.60
N ALA A 206 23.27 -9.58 -15.00
CA ALA A 206 24.62 -9.74 -15.52
C ALA A 206 25.14 -11.17 -15.39
N ALA A 207 24.90 -11.81 -14.24
CA ALA A 207 25.42 -13.14 -13.94
C ALA A 207 24.62 -14.27 -14.59
N LEU A 208 23.29 -14.12 -14.66
CA LEU A 208 22.37 -15.22 -15.01
C LEU A 208 21.34 -14.83 -16.09
N GLY A 209 21.32 -13.58 -16.54
CA GLY A 209 20.37 -13.11 -17.55
C GLY A 209 20.72 -13.49 -18.97
N SER A 210 19.71 -13.52 -19.83
CA SER A 210 19.91 -13.65 -21.28
C SER A 210 20.27 -12.29 -21.86
N ARG A 211 21.27 -12.24 -22.75
CA ARG A 211 21.72 -10.99 -23.35
C ARG A 211 20.61 -10.36 -24.21
N PRO A 212 20.14 -9.15 -23.89
CA PRO A 212 19.21 -8.43 -24.75
C PRO A 212 19.89 -7.93 -26.02
N SER A 213 19.09 -7.68 -27.05
CA SER A 213 19.58 -6.93 -28.22
C SER A 213 20.01 -5.53 -27.81
N ARG A 214 20.91 -4.89 -28.58
CA ARG A 214 21.37 -3.52 -28.32
C ARG A 214 20.20 -2.54 -28.16
N ARG A 215 19.18 -2.66 -29.00
CA ARG A 215 17.97 -1.82 -28.92
C ARG A 215 17.21 -2.02 -27.61
N GLN A 216 16.99 -3.27 -27.19
CA GLN A 216 16.33 -3.57 -25.92
C GLN A 216 17.14 -3.07 -24.72
N ALA A 217 18.47 -3.23 -24.75
CA ALA A 217 19.34 -2.73 -23.69
C ALA A 217 19.25 -1.20 -23.55
N ILE A 218 19.28 -0.47 -24.66
CA ILE A 218 19.15 1.00 -24.68
C ILE A 218 17.79 1.42 -24.13
N ILE A 219 16.69 0.83 -24.62
CA ILE A 219 15.34 1.14 -24.12
C ILE A 219 15.24 0.86 -22.63
N THR A 220 15.77 -0.27 -22.17
CA THR A 220 15.77 -0.63 -20.74
C THR A 220 16.55 0.38 -19.91
N ALA A 221 17.73 0.79 -20.37
CA ALA A 221 18.55 1.79 -19.68
C ALA A 221 17.82 3.14 -19.60
N VAL A 222 17.19 3.58 -20.69
CA VAL A 222 16.38 4.81 -20.72
C VAL A 222 15.21 4.72 -19.73
N LEU A 223 14.48 3.60 -19.71
CA LEU A 223 13.37 3.41 -18.77
C LEU A 223 13.83 3.39 -17.31
N VAL A 224 14.92 2.66 -17.01
CA VAL A 224 15.50 2.63 -15.66
C VAL A 224 15.92 4.04 -15.23
N LEU A 225 16.62 4.79 -16.09
CA LEU A 225 17.06 6.16 -15.81
C LEU A 225 15.88 7.13 -15.66
N ALA A 226 14.82 6.98 -16.46
CA ALA A 226 13.63 7.82 -16.35
C ALA A 226 12.89 7.61 -15.01
N VAL A 227 12.86 6.37 -14.51
CA VAL A 227 12.22 6.03 -13.23
C VAL A 227 13.09 6.44 -12.05
N ILE A 228 14.36 6.07 -12.05
CA ILE A 228 15.24 6.24 -10.89
C ILE A 228 15.96 7.59 -10.85
N GLY A 229 16.14 8.23 -12.00
CA GLY A 229 16.88 9.49 -12.13
C GLY A 229 16.32 10.60 -11.23
N PRO A 230 15.01 10.92 -11.34
CA PRO A 230 14.37 11.92 -10.45
C PRO A 230 14.52 11.56 -8.97
N TYR A 231 14.23 10.30 -8.64
CA TYR A 231 14.33 9.80 -7.26
C TYR A 231 15.74 9.98 -6.67
N LEU A 232 16.77 9.64 -7.44
CA LEU A 232 18.16 9.82 -7.02
C LEU A 232 18.52 11.30 -6.91
N SER A 233 18.15 12.15 -7.88
CA SER A 233 18.49 13.58 -7.79
C SER A 233 17.95 14.25 -6.52
N ILE A 234 16.78 13.82 -6.04
CA ILE A 234 16.14 14.38 -4.85
C ILE A 234 16.74 13.81 -3.56
N ASN A 235 17.08 12.52 -3.53
CA ASN A 235 17.56 11.86 -2.31
C ASN A 235 19.10 11.85 -2.17
N LEU A 236 19.88 12.08 -3.24
CA LEU A 236 21.35 12.08 -3.18
C LEU A 236 21.93 13.08 -2.17
N PRO A 237 21.40 14.31 -2.02
CA PRO A 237 21.86 15.24 -0.99
C PRO A 237 21.68 14.66 0.43
N GLY A 238 20.52 14.08 0.73
CA GLY A 238 20.24 13.46 2.03
C GLY A 238 21.11 12.24 2.34
N ILE A 239 21.44 11.43 1.33
CA ILE A 239 22.42 10.35 1.44
C ILE A 239 23.80 10.91 1.83
N GLY A 240 24.22 12.01 1.18
CA GLY A 240 25.48 12.68 1.48
C GLY A 240 25.53 13.20 2.93
N GLU A 241 24.46 13.85 3.38
CA GLU A 241 24.33 14.32 4.77
C GLU A 241 24.36 13.16 5.78
N THR A 242 23.69 12.05 5.48
CA THR A 242 23.63 10.88 6.37
C THR A 242 24.97 10.15 6.46
N LEU A 243 25.70 10.05 5.35
CA LEU A 243 26.99 9.34 5.30
C LEU A 243 28.19 10.19 5.76
N PHE A 244 28.15 11.50 5.55
CA PHE A 244 29.30 12.39 5.75
C PHE A 244 29.05 13.55 6.73
N GLY A 245 27.80 13.81 7.10
CA GLY A 245 27.44 14.80 8.11
C GLY A 245 27.79 14.31 9.51
N ARG A 246 28.57 15.12 10.26
CA ARG A 246 28.74 14.93 11.71
C ARG A 246 27.51 15.48 12.43
N GLY A 247 26.40 14.75 12.39
CA GLY A 247 25.14 15.13 13.02
C GLY A 247 24.53 13.97 13.80
N THR A 248 24.09 14.24 15.03
CA THR A 248 23.44 13.32 15.98
C THR A 248 21.98 12.95 15.60
N ASP A 249 21.59 13.16 14.34
CA ASP A 249 20.18 13.24 13.92
C ASP A 249 19.64 11.98 13.23
N THR A 250 20.37 10.85 13.28
CA THR A 250 19.74 9.54 13.01
C THR A 250 18.83 9.23 14.20
N ARG A 251 17.52 9.38 14.01
CA ARG A 251 16.51 9.27 15.08
C ARG A 251 16.49 7.90 15.75
N GLY A 252 17.11 6.89 15.14
CA GLY A 252 17.57 5.69 15.84
C GLY A 252 19.05 5.48 15.61
N GLY A 253 19.79 5.08 16.65
CA GLY A 253 21.19 4.70 16.49
C GLY A 253 21.34 3.54 15.49
N ILE A 254 22.52 3.38 14.89
CA ILE A 254 22.80 2.24 13.97
C ILE A 254 22.38 0.91 14.60
N ASP A 255 22.67 0.74 15.89
CA ASP A 255 22.31 -0.47 16.66
C ASP A 255 20.80 -0.66 16.80
N GLU A 256 20.05 0.43 16.93
CA GLU A 256 18.58 0.42 17.05
C GLU A 256 17.93 0.04 15.71
N VAL A 257 18.38 0.66 14.61
CA VAL A 257 17.88 0.36 13.26
C VAL A 257 18.20 -1.08 12.86
N LEU A 258 19.41 -1.55 13.16
CA LEU A 258 19.80 -2.94 12.93
C LEU A 258 19.05 -3.90 13.85
N GLY A 259 18.91 -3.57 15.13
CA GLY A 259 18.17 -4.35 16.11
C GLY A 259 16.70 -4.54 15.73
N ALA A 260 16.02 -3.46 15.34
CA ALA A 260 14.65 -3.51 14.83
C ALA A 260 14.53 -4.29 13.52
N THR A 261 15.48 -4.12 12.59
CA THR A 261 15.54 -4.91 11.35
C THR A 261 15.64 -6.40 11.64
N LEU A 262 16.58 -6.81 12.50
CA LEU A 262 16.80 -8.20 12.88
C LEU A 262 15.62 -8.78 13.66
N THR A 263 15.04 -8.00 14.57
CA THR A 263 13.85 -8.40 15.35
C THR A 263 12.66 -8.62 14.43
N GLY A 264 12.44 -7.73 13.45
CA GLY A 264 11.40 -7.90 12.45
C GLY A 264 11.63 -9.13 11.55
N PHE A 265 12.87 -9.41 11.16
CA PHE A 265 13.20 -10.66 10.47
C PHE A 265 13.04 -11.90 11.35
N ALA A 266 13.29 -11.83 12.66
CA ALA A 266 13.04 -12.92 13.58
C ALA A 266 11.53 -13.16 13.77
N GLY A 267 10.73 -12.09 13.77
CA GLY A 267 9.27 -12.11 13.80
C GLY A 267 8.63 -12.78 12.58
N PHE A 268 9.32 -12.81 11.44
CA PHE A 268 8.86 -13.43 10.19
C PHE A 268 8.25 -14.82 10.35
N TRP A 269 8.84 -15.67 11.19
CA TRP A 269 8.32 -17.04 11.35
C TRP A 269 6.97 -17.07 12.08
N GLY A 270 6.68 -16.06 12.89
CA GLY A 270 5.36 -15.82 13.45
C GLY A 270 4.34 -15.47 12.36
N ASP A 271 4.69 -14.52 11.50
CA ASP A 271 3.83 -14.07 10.39
C ASP A 271 3.59 -15.18 9.36
N ALA A 272 4.63 -15.96 9.04
CA ALA A 272 4.51 -17.11 8.14
C ALA A 272 3.56 -18.19 8.69
N LYS A 273 3.47 -18.34 10.02
CA LYS A 273 2.49 -19.24 10.67
C LYS A 273 1.07 -18.67 10.69
N ALA A 274 0.90 -17.38 10.45
CA ALA A 274 -0.41 -16.76 10.29
C ALA A 274 -1.01 -16.96 8.89
N LEU A 275 -0.22 -17.44 7.92
CA LEU A 275 -0.70 -17.79 6.58
C LEU A 275 -1.79 -18.88 6.64
N PRO A 276 -2.71 -18.93 5.65
CA PRO A 276 -3.63 -20.04 5.49
C PRO A 276 -2.89 -21.39 5.50
N GLY A 277 -3.36 -22.36 6.31
CA GLY A 277 -2.67 -23.63 6.52
C GLY A 277 -1.55 -23.61 7.58
N LYS A 278 -1.30 -22.44 8.20
CA LYS A 278 -0.41 -22.22 9.34
C LYS A 278 0.98 -22.85 9.16
N THR A 279 1.43 -23.64 10.14
CA THR A 279 2.73 -24.30 10.16
C THR A 279 3.00 -25.16 8.91
N ILE A 280 1.98 -25.79 8.32
CA ILE A 280 2.16 -26.63 7.14
C ILE A 280 2.63 -25.78 5.96
N THR A 281 1.99 -24.64 5.73
CA THR A 281 2.36 -23.69 4.67
C THR A 281 3.75 -23.11 4.91
N ALA A 282 4.04 -22.70 6.15
CA ALA A 282 5.37 -22.20 6.52
C ALA A 282 6.49 -23.23 6.26
N SER A 283 6.28 -24.49 6.67
CA SER A 283 7.22 -25.58 6.41
C SER A 283 7.37 -25.88 4.93
N PHE A 284 6.28 -25.89 4.16
CA PHE A 284 6.31 -26.08 2.71
C PHE A 284 7.15 -24.99 2.02
N LEU A 285 6.95 -23.72 2.39
CA LEU A 285 7.71 -22.61 1.84
C LEU A 285 9.18 -22.65 2.25
N ALA A 286 9.49 -23.03 3.49
CA ALA A 286 10.86 -23.21 3.94
C ALA A 286 11.61 -24.30 3.15
N VAL A 287 10.96 -25.45 2.91
CA VAL A 287 11.49 -26.49 2.01
C VAL A 287 11.67 -25.94 0.60
N GLY A 288 10.70 -25.18 0.12
CA GLY A 288 10.77 -24.48 -1.17
C GLY A 288 12.00 -23.57 -1.29
N VAL A 289 12.32 -22.79 -0.25
CA VAL A 289 13.51 -21.91 -0.25
C VAL A 289 14.78 -22.73 -0.38
N LEU A 290 14.90 -23.83 0.37
CA LEU A 290 16.04 -24.75 0.25
C LEU A 290 16.13 -25.31 -1.17
N LEU A 291 15.02 -25.78 -1.73
CA LEU A 291 14.98 -26.26 -3.11
C LEU A 291 15.42 -25.17 -4.11
N ALA A 292 14.97 -23.94 -3.94
CA ALA A 292 15.32 -22.84 -4.84
C ALA A 292 16.84 -22.56 -4.86
N ILE A 293 17.52 -22.74 -3.72
CA ILE A 293 18.98 -22.59 -3.62
C ILE A 293 19.71 -23.68 -4.41
N PHE A 294 19.25 -24.94 -4.33
CA PHE A 294 19.93 -26.07 -4.96
C PHE A 294 19.57 -26.26 -6.45
N LEU A 295 18.37 -25.86 -6.88
CA LEU A 295 17.90 -26.10 -8.25
C LEU A 295 18.42 -25.02 -9.21
N ARG A 296 19.10 -25.45 -10.29
CA ARG A 296 19.64 -24.54 -11.32
C ARG A 296 18.60 -23.60 -11.95
N SER A 297 17.37 -24.09 -12.13
CA SER A 297 16.23 -23.32 -12.67
C SER A 297 15.67 -22.26 -11.72
N SER A 298 16.16 -22.20 -10.48
CA SER A 298 15.71 -21.24 -9.47
C SER A 298 16.82 -20.28 -9.06
N ARG A 299 18.04 -20.47 -9.58
CA ARG A 299 19.22 -19.66 -9.26
C ARG A 299 19.00 -18.15 -9.45
N PRO A 300 18.35 -17.67 -10.51
CA PRO A 300 18.12 -16.23 -10.64
C PRO A 300 17.24 -15.67 -9.52
N ALA A 301 16.15 -16.37 -9.17
CA ALA A 301 15.27 -15.97 -8.07
C ALA A 301 16.02 -16.01 -6.73
N ALA A 302 16.82 -17.05 -6.49
CA ALA A 302 17.59 -17.21 -5.26
C ALA A 302 18.67 -16.12 -5.12
N LEU A 303 19.43 -15.85 -6.19
CA LEU A 303 20.46 -14.81 -6.20
C LEU A 303 19.84 -13.42 -5.98
N PHE A 304 18.77 -13.09 -6.71
CA PHE A 304 18.08 -11.82 -6.56
C PHE A 304 17.55 -11.61 -5.14
N THR A 305 16.84 -12.62 -4.61
CA THR A 305 16.28 -12.57 -3.26
C THR A 305 17.38 -12.42 -2.22
N LEU A 306 18.45 -13.21 -2.32
CA LEU A 306 19.58 -13.15 -1.39
C LEU A 306 20.23 -11.76 -1.39
N LEU A 307 20.54 -11.21 -2.57
CA LEU A 307 21.17 -9.90 -2.68
C LEU A 307 20.29 -8.79 -2.13
N TRP A 308 18.97 -8.85 -2.37
CA TRP A 308 18.06 -7.86 -1.79
C TRP A 308 17.96 -8.01 -0.27
N VAL A 309 17.76 -9.23 0.25
CA VAL A 309 17.69 -9.49 1.70
C VAL A 309 18.96 -8.99 2.41
N LEU A 310 20.14 -9.27 1.86
CA LEU A 310 21.41 -8.82 2.42
C LEU A 310 21.63 -7.31 2.28
N GLY A 311 21.07 -6.68 1.24
CA GLY A 311 21.17 -5.23 1.03
C GLY A 311 20.10 -4.40 1.76
N ALA A 312 19.00 -5.01 2.21
CA ALA A 312 17.90 -4.32 2.88
C ALA A 312 18.33 -3.56 4.15
N PRO A 313 19.19 -4.12 5.04
CA PRO A 313 19.70 -3.39 6.20
C PRO A 313 20.42 -2.09 5.83
N ALA A 314 21.16 -2.06 4.71
CA ALA A 314 21.81 -0.84 4.24
C ALA A 314 20.79 0.22 3.83
N GLY A 315 19.67 -0.19 3.20
CA GLY A 315 18.55 0.71 2.90
C GLY A 315 17.87 1.27 4.16
N HIS A 316 17.69 0.43 5.20
CA HIS A 316 17.15 0.88 6.49
C HIS A 316 18.07 1.89 7.18
N LEU A 317 19.38 1.59 7.22
CA LEU A 317 20.38 2.47 7.80
C LEU A 317 20.45 3.81 7.08
N LEU A 318 20.41 3.81 5.75
CA LEU A 318 20.41 5.05 4.97
C LEU A 318 19.17 5.90 5.23
N ALA A 319 18.00 5.31 5.44
CA ALA A 319 16.79 6.09 5.70
C ALA A 319 16.77 6.75 7.10
N GLY A 320 17.57 6.24 8.06
CA GLY A 320 17.82 6.92 9.33
C GLY A 320 16.68 6.86 10.37
N TYR A 321 15.75 5.91 10.25
CA TYR A 321 14.68 5.67 11.23
C TYR A 321 14.37 4.18 11.40
N GLU A 322 13.75 3.82 12.53
CA GLU A 322 13.37 2.46 12.87
C GLU A 322 12.36 1.89 11.85
N PRO A 323 12.65 0.74 11.21
CA PRO A 323 11.72 0.12 10.27
C PRO A 323 10.49 -0.43 10.99
N LYS A 324 9.33 0.19 10.78
CA LYS A 324 8.02 -0.41 11.07
C LYS A 324 7.79 -1.75 10.34
N PRO A 325 6.94 -2.67 10.83
CA PRO A 325 6.73 -4.00 10.23
C PRO A 325 6.39 -3.98 8.73
N TRP A 326 5.61 -3.00 8.26
CA TRP A 326 5.21 -2.90 6.86
C TRP A 326 6.36 -2.60 5.90
N HIS A 327 7.46 -2.03 6.39
CA HIS A 327 8.68 -1.80 5.64
C HIS A 327 9.44 -3.08 5.31
N LEU A 328 9.31 -4.10 6.16
CA LEU A 328 9.96 -5.40 5.98
C LEU A 328 9.15 -6.29 5.04
N ARG A 329 7.84 -6.04 4.91
CA ARG A 329 6.90 -6.85 4.10
C ARG A 329 7.41 -7.15 2.69
N PRO A 330 7.96 -6.21 1.88
CA PRO A 330 8.46 -6.54 0.55
C PRO A 330 9.53 -7.63 0.57
N VAL A 331 10.48 -7.55 1.52
CA VAL A 331 11.55 -8.53 1.67
C VAL A 331 11.01 -9.88 2.15
N LEU A 332 10.05 -9.88 3.07
CA LEU A 332 9.39 -11.11 3.53
C LEU A 332 8.66 -11.82 2.38
N HIS A 333 7.94 -11.05 1.54
CA HIS A 333 7.24 -11.60 0.38
C HIS A 333 8.19 -12.11 -0.71
N LEU A 334 9.41 -11.56 -0.81
CA LEU A 334 10.46 -12.14 -1.67
C LEU A 334 10.87 -13.54 -1.17
N ILE A 335 11.08 -13.70 0.14
CA ILE A 335 11.46 -14.99 0.73
C ILE A 335 10.35 -16.02 0.55
N LEU A 336 9.10 -15.65 0.83
CA LEU A 336 7.94 -16.53 0.63
C LEU A 336 7.77 -16.90 -0.85
N GLY A 337 7.88 -15.91 -1.75
CA GLY A 337 7.83 -16.11 -3.19
C GLY A 337 8.96 -17.00 -3.72
N LEU A 338 10.17 -16.91 -3.15
CA LEU A 338 11.29 -17.80 -3.46
C LEU A 338 10.95 -19.25 -3.10
N GLY A 339 10.28 -19.47 -1.97
CA GLY A 339 9.75 -20.78 -1.58
C GLY A 339 8.83 -21.38 -2.64
N VAL A 340 7.92 -20.55 -3.16
CA VAL A 340 7.00 -20.92 -4.25
C VAL A 340 7.76 -21.28 -5.53
N VAL A 341 8.79 -20.51 -5.90
CA VAL A 341 9.65 -20.80 -7.05
C VAL A 341 10.32 -22.17 -6.92
N GLY A 342 10.93 -22.47 -5.75
CA GLY A 342 11.63 -23.73 -5.52
C GLY A 342 10.69 -24.94 -5.55
N CYS A 343 9.54 -24.86 -4.88
CA CYS A 343 8.53 -25.91 -4.93
C CYS A 343 7.97 -26.12 -6.34
N SER A 344 7.71 -25.04 -7.08
CA SER A 344 7.22 -25.12 -8.46
C SER A 344 8.25 -25.74 -9.40
N ALA A 345 9.51 -25.33 -9.30
CA ALA A 345 10.60 -25.88 -10.09
C ALA A 345 10.87 -27.36 -9.80
N ALA A 346 10.75 -27.77 -8.53
CA ALA A 346 10.84 -29.18 -8.14
C ALA A 346 9.68 -30.00 -8.72
N ALA A 347 8.45 -29.49 -8.58
CA ALA A 347 7.24 -30.13 -9.09
C ALA A 347 7.29 -30.34 -10.61
N ALA A 348 7.80 -29.36 -11.36
CA ALA A 348 7.96 -29.43 -12.81
C ALA A 348 8.92 -30.54 -13.28
N ARG A 349 9.83 -31.00 -12.40
CA ARG A 349 10.83 -32.04 -12.72
C ARG A 349 10.39 -33.46 -12.36
N LEU A 350 9.33 -33.62 -11.58
CA LEU A 350 8.87 -34.94 -11.18
C LEU A 350 8.15 -35.63 -12.34
N PRO A 351 8.45 -36.91 -12.64
CA PRO A 351 7.77 -37.63 -13.71
C PRO A 351 6.27 -37.71 -13.43
N ARG A 352 5.46 -37.36 -14.44
CA ARG A 352 3.99 -37.26 -14.38
C ARG A 352 3.28 -38.52 -13.86
N ALA A 353 3.94 -39.68 -13.85
CA ALA A 353 3.34 -40.95 -13.44
C ALA A 353 3.69 -41.39 -12.00
N ALA A 354 4.82 -40.97 -11.41
CA ALA A 354 5.29 -41.54 -10.13
C ALA A 354 4.81 -40.75 -8.89
N VAL A 355 4.46 -39.47 -9.06
CA VAL A 355 4.14 -38.55 -7.94
C VAL A 355 2.78 -37.84 -8.12
N ALA A 356 2.09 -38.10 -9.23
CA ALA A 356 0.74 -37.59 -9.50
C ALA A 356 -0.32 -38.06 -8.49
N GLY A 357 -0.03 -39.09 -7.69
CA GLY A 357 -0.89 -39.53 -6.60
C GLY A 357 -0.81 -38.61 -5.38
N HIS A 358 0.38 -38.38 -4.82
CA HIS A 358 0.52 -37.76 -3.50
C HIS A 358 0.81 -36.26 -3.53
N PHE A 359 1.67 -35.77 -4.43
CA PHE A 359 1.99 -34.33 -4.49
C PHE A 359 0.88 -33.55 -5.20
N SER A 360 0.30 -34.11 -6.27
CA SER A 360 -0.92 -33.54 -6.86
C SER A 360 -2.08 -33.58 -5.88
N LEU A 361 -2.16 -34.57 -4.99
CA LEU A 361 -3.17 -34.63 -3.95
C LEU A 361 -2.89 -33.58 -2.87
N VAL A 362 -1.66 -33.39 -2.39
CA VAL A 362 -1.32 -32.33 -1.44
C VAL A 362 -1.55 -30.93 -2.02
N VAL A 363 -1.26 -30.71 -3.31
CA VAL A 363 -1.53 -29.42 -3.99
C VAL A 363 -3.03 -29.23 -4.26
N ARG A 364 -3.78 -30.28 -4.62
CA ARG A 364 -5.24 -30.20 -4.78
C ARG A 364 -5.97 -30.12 -3.45
N ILE A 365 -5.46 -30.76 -2.40
CA ILE A 365 -5.92 -30.62 -1.01
C ILE A 365 -5.54 -29.22 -0.53
N GLY A 366 -4.36 -28.69 -0.84
CA GLY A 366 -3.97 -27.33 -0.49
C GLY A 366 -4.84 -26.28 -1.19
N ALA A 367 -5.12 -26.45 -2.49
CA ALA A 367 -6.05 -25.60 -3.23
C ALA A 367 -7.51 -25.80 -2.77
N GLY A 368 -7.89 -27.03 -2.44
CA GLY A 368 -9.21 -27.37 -1.89
C GLY A 368 -9.39 -26.85 -0.47
N VAL A 369 -8.36 -26.88 0.37
CA VAL A 369 -8.31 -26.29 1.72
C VAL A 369 -8.28 -24.78 1.60
N ALA A 370 -7.57 -24.19 0.64
CA ALA A 370 -7.64 -22.76 0.37
C ALA A 370 -9.05 -22.35 -0.08
N LEU A 371 -9.69 -23.09 -0.99
CA LEU A 371 -11.06 -22.84 -1.44
C LEU A 371 -12.10 -23.07 -0.35
N VAL A 372 -11.96 -24.12 0.46
CA VAL A 372 -12.82 -24.39 1.62
C VAL A 372 -12.60 -23.30 2.66
N TRP A 373 -11.34 -22.95 2.97
CA TRP A 373 -11.00 -21.87 3.88
C TRP A 373 -11.53 -20.51 3.38
N LEU A 374 -11.47 -20.23 2.08
CA LEU A 374 -12.06 -19.04 1.44
C LEU A 374 -13.59 -19.04 1.55
N ALA A 375 -14.22 -20.21 1.42
CA ALA A 375 -15.66 -20.38 1.56
C ALA A 375 -16.13 -20.36 3.03
N THR A 376 -15.27 -20.73 3.97
CA THR A 376 -15.58 -20.80 5.42
C THR A 376 -15.08 -19.61 6.21
N ARG A 377 -14.14 -18.82 5.68
CA ARG A 377 -13.86 -17.49 6.23
C ARG A 377 -15.02 -16.60 5.84
N ASN A 378 -15.73 -16.12 6.85
CA ASN A 378 -16.41 -14.84 6.70
C ASN A 378 -15.40 -13.84 6.11
N PRO A 379 -15.84 -12.89 5.25
CA PRO A 379 -15.00 -11.74 4.90
C PRO A 379 -14.34 -11.28 6.19
N ILE A 380 -13.02 -11.01 6.17
CA ILE A 380 -12.25 -10.49 7.32
C ILE A 380 -13.22 -9.61 8.05
N THR A 381 -13.75 -10.05 9.19
CA THR A 381 -14.82 -9.28 9.82
C THR A 381 -14.13 -7.98 10.12
N PRO A 382 -14.46 -6.86 9.43
CA PRO A 382 -13.85 -5.60 9.80
C PRO A 382 -14.13 -5.46 11.30
N PRO A 383 -13.18 -4.98 12.10
CA PRO A 383 -13.35 -4.87 13.55
C PRO A 383 -14.77 -4.38 13.84
N ALA A 384 -15.47 -5.16 14.66
CA ALA A 384 -16.91 -5.10 14.75
C ALA A 384 -17.39 -3.68 15.14
N ALA A 385 -18.28 -3.14 14.31
CA ALA A 385 -19.20 -2.03 14.58
C ALA A 385 -18.61 -0.61 14.73
N GLY A 386 -18.41 0.04 13.57
CA GLY A 386 -18.49 1.49 13.37
C GLY A 386 -18.21 1.78 11.90
N ALA A 387 -19.25 2.01 11.09
CA ALA A 387 -19.19 1.92 9.62
C ALA A 387 -18.01 2.65 8.95
N THR A 388 -17.49 2.06 7.88
CA THR A 388 -16.68 2.68 6.81
C THR A 388 -16.38 4.20 6.95
N PRO A 389 -15.19 4.63 7.43
CA PRO A 389 -14.79 6.03 7.45
C PRO A 389 -14.88 6.68 6.06
N ALA A 390 -14.58 5.92 5.00
CA ALA A 390 -14.73 6.35 3.61
C ALA A 390 -16.12 6.94 3.27
N GLN A 391 -17.20 6.29 3.73
CA GLN A 391 -18.57 6.78 3.53
C GLN A 391 -18.91 7.96 4.44
N SER A 392 -18.26 8.04 5.60
CA SER A 392 -18.44 9.12 6.57
C SER A 392 -17.87 10.44 6.04
N PHE A 393 -16.73 10.42 5.33
CA PHE A 393 -16.25 11.60 4.58
C PHE A 393 -17.30 12.06 3.56
N GLY A 394 -17.87 11.12 2.80
CA GLY A 394 -18.91 11.39 1.80
C GLY A 394 -20.16 12.07 2.36
N GLY A 395 -20.66 11.58 3.48
CA GLY A 395 -21.78 12.17 4.19
C GLY A 395 -21.48 13.58 4.70
N LEU A 396 -20.28 13.78 5.25
CA LEU A 396 -19.84 15.08 5.77
C LEU A 396 -19.63 16.10 4.63
N ALA A 397 -18.84 15.75 3.62
CA ALA A 397 -18.56 16.58 2.45
C ALA A 397 -19.85 17.04 1.75
N SER A 398 -20.79 16.13 1.53
CA SER A 398 -22.08 16.46 0.93
C SER A 398 -22.90 17.44 1.79
N ALA A 399 -22.88 17.28 3.12
CA ALA A 399 -23.60 18.17 4.02
C ALA A 399 -22.96 19.55 4.11
N VAL A 400 -21.63 19.64 4.03
CA VAL A 400 -20.89 20.91 3.99
C VAL A 400 -21.17 21.65 2.70
N LEU A 401 -21.07 20.99 1.54
CA LEU A 401 -21.39 21.59 0.24
C LEU A 401 -22.84 22.09 0.17
N GLN A 402 -23.79 21.32 0.71
CA GLN A 402 -25.19 21.76 0.81
C GLN A 402 -25.35 23.02 1.69
N LEU A 403 -24.56 23.15 2.75
CA LEU A 403 -24.61 24.31 3.63
C LEU A 403 -23.92 25.55 3.02
N ALA A 404 -22.91 25.33 2.19
CA ALA A 404 -22.27 26.38 1.39
C ALA A 404 -23.23 26.96 0.35
N ASN A 405 -24.11 26.12 -0.23
CA ASN A 405 -25.10 26.52 -1.22
C ASN A 405 -24.46 27.27 -2.41
N ASP A 406 -23.43 26.65 -2.99
CA ASP A 406 -22.63 27.14 -4.12
C ASP A 406 -21.85 28.46 -3.88
N GLU A 407 -21.82 28.96 -2.64
CA GLU A 407 -21.01 30.12 -2.27
C GLU A 407 -19.56 29.70 -1.91
N PRO A 408 -18.53 30.50 -2.23
CA PRO A 408 -17.17 30.29 -1.73
C PRO A 408 -17.13 30.33 -0.20
N PHE A 409 -16.41 29.40 0.43
CA PHE A 409 -16.38 29.26 1.89
C PHE A 409 -15.02 28.79 2.40
N GLN A 410 -14.76 29.04 3.68
CA GLN A 410 -13.64 28.50 4.44
C GLN A 410 -14.08 27.22 5.14
N TYR A 411 -13.35 26.12 4.96
CA TYR A 411 -13.63 24.88 5.68
C TYR A 411 -12.75 24.75 6.92
N PHE A 412 -13.36 24.42 8.06
CA PHE A 412 -12.66 24.06 9.29
C PHE A 412 -13.24 22.76 9.85
N GLU A 413 -12.37 21.88 10.33
CA GLU A 413 -12.78 20.62 10.94
C GLU A 413 -12.02 20.37 12.24
N ALA A 414 -12.73 19.89 13.26
CA ALA A 414 -12.13 19.50 14.52
C ALA A 414 -12.71 18.16 15.00
N GLN A 415 -11.83 17.17 15.18
CA GLN A 415 -12.21 15.82 15.60
C GLN A 415 -11.30 15.27 16.69
N ALA A 416 -11.86 14.41 17.54
CA ALA A 416 -11.09 13.71 18.55
C ALA A 416 -10.24 12.59 17.92
N ARG A 417 -8.95 12.56 18.26
CA ARG A 417 -8.03 11.46 17.95
C ARG A 417 -8.18 10.34 18.97
N CYS A 418 -9.36 9.75 18.95
CA CYS A 418 -9.75 8.61 19.76
C CYS A 418 -10.05 7.46 18.81
N PRO A 419 -9.34 6.33 18.97
CA PRO A 419 -8.40 5.65 18.05
C PRO A 419 -8.36 5.97 16.53
N LEU A 420 -9.29 6.76 15.99
CA LEU A 420 -9.33 7.12 14.56
C LEU A 420 -8.24 8.14 14.21
N ASN A 421 -7.60 7.96 13.06
CA ASN A 421 -6.55 8.81 12.49
C ASN A 421 -7.07 9.53 11.24
N TRP A 422 -8.27 10.09 11.35
CA TRP A 422 -8.97 10.89 10.35
C TRP A 422 -8.34 12.27 10.22
N ALA A 423 -7.92 12.63 9.01
CA ALA A 423 -7.45 13.98 8.67
C ALA A 423 -8.55 14.81 7.98
N ALA A 424 -8.69 16.08 8.36
CA ALA A 424 -9.69 17.01 7.81
C ALA A 424 -9.55 17.19 6.29
N GLU A 425 -8.33 17.10 5.81
CA GLU A 425 -7.95 17.18 4.40
C GLU A 425 -8.67 16.10 3.58
N ALA A 426 -8.96 14.92 4.16
CA ALA A 426 -9.71 13.88 3.44
C ALA A 426 -11.13 14.35 3.09
N THR A 427 -11.80 15.06 4.00
CA THR A 427 -13.12 15.67 3.72
C THR A 427 -13.00 16.74 2.65
N LEU A 428 -11.94 17.57 2.71
CA LEU A 428 -11.67 18.63 1.72
C LEU A 428 -11.50 18.04 0.31
N VAL A 429 -10.69 17.01 0.16
CA VAL A 429 -10.51 16.28 -1.12
C VAL A 429 -11.84 15.74 -1.64
N ASP A 430 -12.65 15.11 -0.77
CA ASP A 430 -13.93 14.56 -1.20
C ASP A 430 -14.93 15.67 -1.61
N MET A 431 -14.88 16.84 -0.96
CA MET A 431 -15.67 18.00 -1.38
C MET A 431 -15.27 18.47 -2.79
N GLN A 432 -13.98 18.65 -3.04
CA GLN A 432 -13.45 19.09 -4.34
C GLN A 432 -13.79 18.09 -5.47
N LEU A 433 -13.71 16.79 -5.19
CA LEU A 433 -14.08 15.75 -6.15
C LEU A 433 -15.58 15.77 -6.47
N ARG A 434 -16.44 16.01 -5.47
CA ARG A 434 -17.91 16.01 -5.64
C ARG A 434 -18.43 17.27 -6.30
N SER A 435 -17.88 18.44 -5.97
CA SER A 435 -18.26 19.71 -6.58
C SER A 435 -17.69 19.84 -7.99
N GLY A 436 -16.56 19.18 -8.27
CA GLY A 436 -15.75 19.43 -9.47
C GLY A 436 -14.96 20.74 -9.40
N ASP A 437 -15.02 21.45 -8.27
CA ASP A 437 -14.32 22.69 -8.02
C ASP A 437 -13.03 22.42 -7.20
N PRO A 438 -11.82 22.62 -7.76
CA PRO A 438 -10.55 22.48 -7.03
C PRO A 438 -10.47 23.34 -5.77
N ASP A 439 -11.18 24.46 -5.74
CA ASP A 439 -11.07 25.47 -4.69
C ASP A 439 -12.21 25.35 -3.64
N ALA A 440 -13.02 24.29 -3.73
CA ALA A 440 -14.09 24.05 -2.78
C ALA A 440 -13.56 23.95 -1.34
N GLY A 441 -14.04 24.85 -0.48
CA GLY A 441 -13.65 24.92 0.93
C GLY A 441 -12.31 25.62 1.20
N THR A 442 -11.58 26.06 0.17
CA THR A 442 -10.25 26.70 0.31
C THR A 442 -10.27 28.23 0.15
N ALA A 443 -11.46 28.84 0.12
CA ALA A 443 -11.57 30.28 -0.07
C ALA A 443 -10.89 31.04 1.08
N ILE A 444 -10.07 32.05 0.78
CA ILE A 444 -9.46 32.92 1.80
C ILE A 444 -10.48 33.95 2.34
N HIS A 445 -11.51 34.24 1.53
CA HIS A 445 -12.57 35.17 1.85
C HIS A 445 -13.92 34.47 1.64
N GLY A 446 -14.77 34.50 2.65
CA GLY A 446 -16.06 33.81 2.65
C GLY A 446 -16.46 33.40 4.07
N PRO A 447 -17.72 32.99 4.26
CA PRO A 447 -18.17 32.43 5.54
C PRO A 447 -17.35 31.20 5.92
N LEU A 448 -17.19 31.00 7.22
CA LEU A 448 -16.64 29.78 7.80
C LEU A 448 -17.74 28.73 7.86
N ILE A 449 -17.47 27.55 7.33
CA ILE A 449 -18.23 26.34 7.63
C ILE A 449 -17.34 25.43 8.47
N ALA A 450 -17.74 25.26 9.73
CA ALA A 450 -17.00 24.46 10.70
C ALA A 450 -17.74 23.14 10.98
N ALA A 451 -17.00 22.03 10.93
CA ALA A 451 -17.45 20.68 11.25
C ALA A 451 -16.76 20.23 12.54
N ILE A 452 -17.50 20.22 13.66
CA ILE A 452 -16.94 19.93 14.98
C ILE A 452 -17.58 18.67 15.52
N GLU A 453 -16.75 17.71 15.94
CA GLU A 453 -17.25 16.55 16.65
C GLU A 453 -17.95 16.93 17.96
N ASP A 454 -19.09 16.29 18.22
CA ASP A 454 -19.87 16.45 19.44
C ASP A 454 -19.17 15.74 20.61
N LEU A 455 -18.27 16.46 21.27
CA LEU A 455 -17.40 15.94 22.33
C LEU A 455 -17.89 16.35 23.73
N PRO A 456 -17.71 15.50 24.76
CA PRO A 456 -18.08 15.81 26.14
C PRO A 456 -17.49 17.14 26.65
N GLY A 457 -16.22 17.42 26.32
CA GLY A 457 -15.54 18.67 26.70
C GLY A 457 -16.12 19.95 26.08
N LEU A 458 -16.98 19.82 25.07
CA LEU A 458 -17.69 20.92 24.42
C LEU A 458 -19.17 21.00 24.83
N ALA A 459 -19.71 20.03 25.57
CA ALA A 459 -21.14 19.95 25.88
C ALA A 459 -21.67 21.20 26.63
N ASP A 460 -20.85 21.74 27.54
CA ASP A 460 -21.17 22.95 28.32
C ASP A 460 -20.61 24.24 27.69
N LYS A 461 -20.00 24.15 26.49
CA LYS A 461 -19.41 25.28 25.77
C LYS A 461 -20.39 25.75 24.70
N THR A 462 -20.57 27.06 24.59
CA THR A 462 -21.50 27.64 23.61
C THR A 462 -20.76 28.03 22.33
N LEU A 463 -20.65 27.09 21.39
CA LEU A 463 -20.32 27.43 20.01
C LEU A 463 -21.56 28.01 19.33
N VAL A 464 -21.48 29.26 18.88
CA VAL A 464 -22.59 29.96 18.21
C VAL A 464 -22.79 29.46 16.78
N ASP A 465 -24.01 29.66 16.25
CA ASP A 465 -24.37 29.43 14.84
C ASP A 465 -24.38 27.98 14.34
N ARG A 466 -24.71 27.01 15.21
CA ARG A 466 -24.96 25.63 14.77
C ARG A 466 -26.18 25.57 13.85
N LYS A 467 -25.98 25.08 12.62
CA LYS A 467 -27.05 24.95 11.61
C LYS A 467 -27.61 23.54 11.54
N LYS A 468 -26.77 22.53 11.77
CA LYS A 468 -27.16 21.11 11.65
C LYS A 468 -26.35 20.25 12.61
N LEU A 469 -26.99 19.19 13.10
CA LEU A 469 -26.32 18.08 13.77
C LEU A 469 -26.40 16.87 12.83
N LEU A 470 -25.25 16.31 12.47
CA LEU A 470 -25.11 15.24 11.50
C LEU A 470 -24.54 14.00 12.18
N ARG A 471 -25.30 12.90 12.18
CA ARG A 471 -24.78 11.60 12.57
C ARG A 471 -24.22 10.90 11.33
N LEU A 472 -22.92 10.66 11.33
CA LEU A 472 -22.21 9.99 10.25
C LEU A 472 -22.44 8.47 10.30
N SER A 473 -22.15 7.79 9.19
CA SER A 473 -22.29 6.34 9.08
C SER A 473 -21.44 5.60 10.11
N ASN A 474 -20.26 6.12 10.44
CA ASN A 474 -19.37 5.53 11.46
C ASN A 474 -19.86 5.74 12.91
N GLY A 475 -20.99 6.41 13.10
CA GLY A 475 -21.57 6.69 14.41
C GLY A 475 -21.15 8.03 15.01
N ILE A 476 -20.09 8.67 14.49
CA ILE A 476 -19.64 9.99 14.93
C ILE A 476 -20.76 11.01 14.69
N THR A 477 -20.98 11.86 15.69
CA THR A 477 -21.90 12.99 15.56
C THR A 477 -21.09 14.28 15.37
N ILE A 478 -21.37 14.99 14.29
CA ILE A 478 -20.71 16.25 13.92
C ILE A 478 -21.74 17.39 13.97
N GLY A 479 -21.42 18.45 14.69
CA GLY A 479 -22.10 19.74 14.56
C GLY A 479 -21.55 20.51 13.37
N LEU A 480 -22.44 20.94 12.47
CA LEU A 480 -22.11 21.87 11.39
C LEU A 480 -22.52 23.29 11.78
N TYR A 481 -21.56 24.19 11.70
CA TYR A 481 -21.68 25.60 12.04
C TYR A 481 -21.40 26.43 10.80
N ARG A 482 -22.08 27.57 10.67
CA ARG A 482 -21.80 28.56 9.63
C ARG A 482 -21.71 29.94 10.23
N SER A 483 -20.57 30.60 10.08
CA SER A 483 -20.32 31.94 10.62
C SER A 483 -19.80 32.89 9.55
N ASP A 484 -20.40 34.08 9.48
CA ASP A 484 -19.93 35.17 8.62
C ASP A 484 -18.75 35.93 9.27
N TYR A 485 -18.33 35.54 10.48
CA TYR A 485 -17.19 36.10 11.21
C TYR A 485 -16.13 35.03 11.54
N PRO A 486 -15.38 34.51 10.53
CA PRO A 486 -14.49 33.36 10.69
C PRO A 486 -13.50 33.48 11.85
N GLN A 487 -12.77 34.59 11.95
CA GLN A 487 -11.73 34.75 12.96
C GLN A 487 -12.30 34.76 14.39
N ALA A 488 -13.40 35.48 14.62
CA ALA A 488 -14.03 35.54 15.94
C ALA A 488 -14.56 34.16 16.36
N TRP A 489 -15.07 33.38 15.41
CA TRP A 489 -15.52 32.01 15.66
C TRP A 489 -14.34 31.09 16.02
N LEU A 490 -13.23 31.17 15.27
CA LEU A 490 -12.03 30.39 15.53
C LEU A 490 -11.39 30.74 16.87
N ASP A 491 -11.28 32.03 17.20
CA ASP A 491 -10.76 32.51 18.48
C ASP A 491 -11.60 31.97 19.65
N LEU A 492 -12.93 31.94 19.49
CA LEU A 492 -13.83 31.34 20.47
C LEU A 492 -13.58 29.84 20.62
N PHE A 493 -13.47 29.10 19.52
CA PHE A 493 -13.19 27.66 19.56
C PHE A 493 -11.86 27.38 20.26
N PHE A 494 -10.78 28.06 19.86
CA PHE A 494 -9.46 27.88 20.43
C PHE A 494 -9.36 28.36 21.89
N SER A 495 -10.24 29.26 22.35
CA SER A 495 -10.31 29.64 23.77
C SER A 495 -10.69 28.48 24.70
N TYR A 496 -11.25 27.40 24.14
CA TYR A 496 -11.58 26.18 24.88
C TYR A 496 -10.46 25.14 24.87
N CYS A 497 -9.45 25.30 24.00
CA CYS A 497 -8.32 24.39 23.89
C CYS A 497 -7.31 24.64 25.01
N ARG A 498 -6.86 23.57 25.67
CA ARG A 498 -5.69 23.60 26.55
C ARG A 498 -4.42 23.26 25.77
N PRO A 499 -3.28 23.88 26.11
CA PRO A 499 -2.00 23.47 25.57
C PRO A 499 -1.55 22.13 26.17
N GLU A 500 -0.79 21.33 25.40
CA GLU A 500 -0.38 19.96 25.76
C GLU A 500 0.30 19.84 27.13
N TRP A 501 1.07 20.84 27.55
CA TRP A 501 1.78 20.85 28.84
C TRP A 501 0.86 21.05 30.05
N GLU A 502 -0.38 21.50 29.85
CA GLU A 502 -1.42 21.58 30.88
C GLU A 502 -2.36 20.38 30.86
N ALA A 503 -2.27 19.52 29.84
CA ALA A 503 -3.18 18.40 29.65
C ALA A 503 -2.83 17.22 30.56
N ASN A 504 -3.83 16.66 31.22
CA ASN A 504 -3.71 15.34 31.81
C ASN A 504 -4.00 14.31 30.71
N THR A 505 -2.95 13.87 30.02
CA THR A 505 -3.04 12.97 28.84
C THR A 505 -3.73 11.62 29.11
N SER A 506 -3.96 11.26 30.37
CA SER A 506 -4.73 10.07 30.75
C SER A 506 -6.25 10.27 30.73
N VAL A 507 -6.72 11.53 30.75
CA VAL A 507 -8.14 11.90 30.81
C VAL A 507 -8.53 12.78 29.63
N ASP A 508 -7.69 13.70 29.18
CA ASP A 508 -8.02 14.69 28.17
C ASP A 508 -8.04 14.13 26.74
N ILE A 509 -8.91 14.71 25.89
CA ILE A 509 -9.08 14.34 24.48
C ILE A 509 -8.12 15.16 23.61
N PRO A 510 -7.21 14.51 22.86
CA PRO A 510 -6.49 15.19 21.80
C PRO A 510 -7.43 15.46 20.62
N VAL A 511 -7.67 16.72 20.31
CA VAL A 511 -8.44 17.19 19.16
C VAL A 511 -7.50 17.64 18.07
N PHE A 512 -7.66 17.03 16.90
CA PHE A 512 -6.94 17.40 15.69
C PHE A 512 -7.82 18.35 14.90
N VAL A 513 -7.23 19.48 14.53
CA VAL A 513 -7.89 20.55 13.77
C VAL A 513 -7.25 20.66 12.40
N GLY A 514 -8.06 20.94 11.38
CA GLY A 514 -7.59 21.09 10.01
C GLY A 514 -8.53 21.95 9.16
N GLY A 515 -8.21 22.05 7.87
CA GLY A 515 -8.89 22.94 6.93
C GLY A 515 -8.19 24.29 6.75
N THR A 516 -8.80 25.18 5.98
CA THR A 516 -8.12 26.32 5.32
C THR A 516 -7.86 27.54 6.21
N PRO A 517 -8.57 27.80 7.32
CA PRO A 517 -8.11 28.79 8.28
C PRO A 517 -7.31 28.15 9.43
N SER A 518 -7.00 26.85 9.39
CA SER A 518 -6.25 26.19 10.46
C SER A 518 -4.82 26.73 10.51
N PRO A 519 -4.26 27.06 11.69
CA PRO A 519 -2.87 27.48 11.81
C PRO A 519 -1.95 26.41 11.20
N GLN A 520 -1.05 26.80 10.29
CA GLN A 520 -0.03 25.88 9.78
C GLN A 520 0.78 25.31 10.95
N GLY A 521 0.75 23.98 11.12
CA GLY A 521 1.43 23.31 12.24
C GLY A 521 0.70 23.40 13.58
N ALA A 522 -0.63 23.58 13.59
CA ALA A 522 -1.44 23.64 14.81
C ALA A 522 -1.10 22.47 15.76
N SER A 523 -0.52 22.83 16.92
CA SER A 523 -0.36 21.92 18.05
C SER A 523 -1.69 21.25 18.39
N PRO A 524 -1.69 19.99 18.84
CA PRO A 524 -2.92 19.33 19.26
C PRO A 524 -3.67 20.21 20.27
N CYS A 525 -4.93 20.50 19.98
CA CYS A 525 -5.85 21.14 20.92
C CYS A 525 -6.29 20.07 21.92
N TRP A 526 -6.14 20.29 23.23
CA TRP A 526 -6.61 19.34 24.23
C TRP A 526 -7.91 19.82 24.86
N LEU A 527 -8.92 18.95 24.90
CA LEU A 527 -10.19 19.20 25.57
C LEU A 527 -10.34 18.31 26.80
N GLU A 528 -11.00 18.83 27.84
CA GLU A 528 -11.23 18.06 29.07
C GLU A 528 -12.26 16.93 28.87
N GLY A 529 -12.00 15.77 29.47
CA GLY A 529 -12.92 14.64 29.54
C GLY A 529 -12.48 13.45 28.68
N PRO A 530 -13.02 12.23 28.92
CA PRO A 530 -12.53 11.02 28.26
C PRO A 530 -12.97 10.95 26.79
N CYS A 531 -12.22 10.18 25.99
CA CYS A 531 -12.68 9.73 24.68
C CYS A 531 -14.12 9.16 24.77
N PRO A 532 -15.00 9.51 23.82
CA PRO A 532 -16.37 8.99 23.81
C PRO A 532 -16.40 7.45 23.91
N GLY A 533 -17.22 6.92 24.84
CA GLY A 533 -17.24 5.50 25.19
C GLY A 533 -17.65 4.57 24.04
N ASP A 534 -18.40 5.10 23.07
CA ASP A 534 -18.76 4.43 21.82
C ASP A 534 -17.57 4.22 20.88
N ARG A 535 -16.44 4.90 21.11
CA ARG A 535 -15.18 4.70 20.37
C ARG A 535 -14.22 3.70 20.98
N VAL A 536 -14.46 3.21 22.20
CA VAL A 536 -13.58 2.25 22.89
C VAL A 536 -13.52 0.89 22.17
N GLY A 537 -14.48 0.60 21.28
CA GLY A 537 -14.49 -0.55 20.38
C GLY A 537 -13.87 -0.34 18.99
N LEU A 538 -13.43 0.89 18.66
CA LEU A 538 -12.85 1.26 17.36
C LEU A 538 -11.31 1.26 17.36
N ALA A 539 -10.68 0.71 18.41
CA ALA A 539 -9.23 0.56 18.46
C ALA A 539 -8.74 -0.42 17.37
N PRO A 540 -7.63 -0.13 16.67
CA PRO A 540 -7.06 -1.03 15.68
C PRO A 540 -6.65 -2.39 16.26
#